data_AF-B4VVA7-F1
#
_entry.id   AF-B4VVA7-F1
#
_cell.length_a   1.000
_cell.length_b   1.000
_cell.length_c   1.000
_cell.angle_alpha   90.00
_cell.angle_beta   90.00
_cell.angle_gamma   90.00
#
_symmetry.space_group_name_H-M   'P 1'
#
loop_
_entity.id
_entity.type
_entity.pdbx_description
1 polymer ?
#
loop_
_entity_poly.entity_id
_entity_poly.type
_entity_poly.pdbx_seq_one_letter_code
_entity_poly.pdbx_strand_id
1 'polypeptide(L)'
;MALDTQEIRRLFNAGIATVAINSPTSCELAVTDKIASDIADLAGNRPFEFYIWDLAKGLQKVEPTTRNSQITGFKKSPAANYKAQGHPVEALLKHIEAECQSSSPNRTLFLIKDLYPFVGGINPNPVLVRLAIDSWTAAKRSPNRIIILHDNLITPRAFEDLVVDLENPLPSEVETETILSYRIQALQKSARGQSVEFPVELDAKNHKRLVRALLGMTQEAADDIIQYCAVTHGRLDETTIEVVNQLKTRKYAIRGIEYAPAPDVEVQGLPFLKEWATTITPLLEPEAQELYNIPFPKGALIVGVGGTGKSLSVKCFAKEWGLPVIVLDTGKLMTKDLGGSESNLRDAIAAAESMAPCILFIDEMDKMFPGSSGNETDGGTSQRMFGYFLKWFQERSASVFVAATANRPWGFKPELLRRFSRVWYVPLPNTEAREQIWRVQLQYYKLSLSQADISRLAIASAGFTGAEIRNITESCASIAYAQQRPTQVTTEELLRQGSIKPPQFINSQELEALEEWVRSGQAHWAAPDPRTSTHPEVTDRQVSWERNIIFPDSSDFN
;
A
#
# COMPACT_ATOMS: atom_id res chain seq x y z
N MET A 1 -7.86 -19.95 -6.64
CA MET A 1 -8.36 -18.95 -7.59
C MET A 1 -9.70 -18.43 -7.08
N ALA A 2 -9.79 -17.14 -6.78
CA ALA A 2 -10.78 -16.58 -5.88
C ALA A 2 -12.21 -16.44 -6.42
N LEU A 3 -12.42 -16.48 -7.74
CA LEU A 3 -13.78 -16.39 -8.32
C LEU A 3 -14.65 -17.61 -7.89
N ASP A 4 -15.70 -17.40 -7.11
CA ASP A 4 -16.64 -18.46 -6.76
C ASP A 4 -17.61 -18.75 -7.92
N THR A 5 -17.24 -19.67 -8.80
CA THR A 5 -18.10 -20.13 -9.90
C THR A 5 -19.35 -20.88 -9.39
N GLN A 6 -19.35 -21.36 -8.14
CA GLN A 6 -20.57 -21.91 -7.53
C GLN A 6 -21.57 -20.82 -7.17
N GLU A 7 -21.12 -19.62 -6.79
CA GLU A 7 -22.01 -18.48 -6.58
C GLU A 7 -22.70 -18.08 -7.87
N ILE A 8 -21.95 -17.95 -8.98
CA ILE A 8 -22.52 -17.70 -10.32
C ILE A 8 -23.59 -18.75 -10.65
N ARG A 9 -23.31 -20.03 -10.37
CA ARG A 9 -24.27 -21.12 -10.55
C ARG A 9 -25.53 -20.94 -9.70
N ARG A 10 -25.40 -20.55 -8.43
CA ARG A 10 -26.55 -20.31 -7.53
C ARG A 10 -27.40 -19.17 -8.05
N LEU A 11 -26.79 -18.07 -8.51
CA LEU A 11 -27.51 -16.93 -9.10
C LEU A 11 -28.28 -17.34 -10.36
N PHE A 12 -27.65 -18.09 -11.27
CA PHE A 12 -28.30 -18.57 -12.49
C PHE A 12 -29.45 -19.54 -12.22
N ASN A 13 -29.35 -20.37 -11.18
CA ASN A 13 -30.41 -21.26 -10.72
C ASN A 13 -31.54 -20.51 -10.01
N ALA A 14 -31.24 -19.38 -9.36
CA ALA A 14 -32.23 -18.50 -8.74
C ALA A 14 -33.01 -17.64 -9.77
N GLY A 15 -32.70 -17.74 -11.06
CA GLY A 15 -33.38 -17.02 -12.13
C GLY A 15 -32.75 -15.68 -12.51
N ILE A 16 -31.59 -15.35 -11.94
CA ILE A 16 -30.79 -14.20 -12.38
C ILE A 16 -30.14 -14.56 -13.71
N ALA A 17 -30.40 -13.78 -14.75
CA ALA A 17 -29.92 -14.09 -16.10
C ALA A 17 -28.58 -13.43 -16.44
N THR A 18 -28.28 -12.30 -15.79
CA THR A 18 -27.08 -11.50 -16.07
C THR A 18 -26.28 -11.29 -14.80
N VAL A 19 -24.99 -11.62 -14.87
CA VAL A 19 -24.01 -11.38 -13.81
C VAL A 19 -22.87 -10.57 -14.39
N ALA A 20 -22.48 -9.49 -13.71
CA ALA A 20 -21.24 -8.77 -13.99
C ALA A 20 -20.15 -9.26 -13.02
N ILE A 21 -18.91 -9.32 -13.48
CA ILE A 21 -17.75 -9.69 -12.68
C ILE A 21 -16.74 -8.56 -12.82
N ASN A 22 -16.52 -7.85 -11.72
CA ASN A 22 -15.45 -6.88 -11.60
C ASN A 22 -14.12 -7.63 -11.45
N SER A 23 -13.28 -7.59 -12.48
CA SER A 23 -11.98 -8.24 -12.50
C SER A 23 -10.98 -7.40 -13.29
N PRO A 24 -9.74 -7.20 -12.78
CA PRO A 24 -8.70 -6.52 -13.54
C PRO A 24 -8.49 -7.16 -14.91
N THR A 25 -8.23 -6.36 -15.95
CA THR A 25 -8.02 -6.86 -17.32
C THR A 25 -6.90 -7.90 -17.39
N SER A 26 -5.88 -7.82 -16.52
CA SER A 26 -4.80 -8.81 -16.45
C SER A 26 -5.28 -10.23 -16.08
N CYS A 27 -6.39 -10.35 -15.35
CA CYS A 27 -6.97 -11.63 -14.94
C CYS A 27 -7.99 -12.18 -15.94
N GLU A 28 -8.33 -11.42 -16.98
CA GLU A 28 -9.45 -11.72 -17.87
C GLU A 28 -9.30 -13.10 -18.53
N LEU A 29 -8.07 -13.48 -18.90
CA LEU A 29 -7.80 -14.79 -19.48
C LEU A 29 -8.05 -15.92 -18.47
N ALA A 30 -7.48 -15.81 -17.27
CA ALA A 30 -7.65 -16.83 -16.23
C ALA A 30 -9.12 -16.96 -15.81
N VAL A 31 -9.83 -15.84 -15.66
CA VAL A 31 -11.27 -15.82 -15.36
C VAL A 31 -12.06 -16.50 -16.48
N THR A 32 -11.76 -16.17 -17.74
CA THR A 32 -12.39 -16.79 -18.91
C THR A 32 -12.18 -18.31 -18.91
N ASP A 33 -10.95 -18.76 -18.68
CA ASP A 33 -10.60 -20.18 -18.74
C ASP A 33 -11.20 -20.96 -17.55
N LYS A 34 -11.25 -20.37 -16.35
CA LYS A 34 -11.94 -20.96 -15.20
C LYS A 34 -13.44 -21.07 -15.43
N ILE A 35 -14.08 -20.00 -15.91
CA ILE A 35 -15.50 -20.00 -16.31
C ILE A 35 -15.73 -21.10 -17.35
N ALA A 36 -14.90 -21.18 -18.39
CA ALA A 36 -15.03 -22.21 -19.42
C ALA A 36 -14.88 -23.64 -18.88
N SER A 37 -13.94 -23.87 -17.96
CA SER A 37 -13.71 -25.15 -17.28
C SER A 37 -14.90 -25.55 -16.42
N ASP A 38 -15.33 -24.67 -15.51
CA ASP A 38 -16.37 -24.97 -14.54
C ASP A 38 -17.76 -25.06 -15.22
N ILE A 39 -17.95 -24.37 -16.35
CA ILE A 39 -19.18 -24.47 -17.16
C ILE A 39 -19.23 -25.72 -18.03
N ALA A 40 -18.09 -26.24 -18.47
CA ALA A 40 -18.06 -27.54 -19.11
C ALA A 40 -18.50 -28.66 -18.14
N ASP A 41 -18.22 -28.52 -16.85
CA ASP A 41 -18.74 -29.41 -15.81
C ASP A 41 -20.24 -29.17 -15.49
N LEU A 42 -20.76 -27.96 -15.74
CA LEU A 42 -22.18 -27.60 -15.57
C LEU A 42 -23.10 -28.16 -16.66
N ALA A 43 -22.56 -28.51 -17.83
CA ALA A 43 -23.34 -28.94 -18.98
C ALA A 43 -24.14 -30.24 -18.75
N GLY A 44 -23.70 -31.13 -17.84
CA GLY A 44 -24.38 -32.41 -17.61
C GLY A 44 -24.72 -33.13 -18.92
N ASN A 45 -25.90 -33.78 -18.98
CA ASN A 45 -26.41 -34.50 -20.17
C ASN A 45 -27.15 -33.61 -21.20
N ARG A 46 -27.10 -32.27 -21.12
CA ARG A 46 -27.81 -31.39 -22.07
C ARG A 46 -26.83 -30.51 -22.86
N PRO A 47 -27.05 -30.31 -24.18
CA PRO A 47 -26.18 -29.47 -25.00
C PRO A 47 -26.24 -28.02 -24.53
N PHE A 48 -25.06 -27.45 -24.25
CA PHE A 48 -24.86 -26.08 -23.83
C PHE A 48 -23.93 -25.40 -24.82
N GLU A 49 -24.28 -24.21 -25.29
CA GLU A 49 -23.43 -23.42 -26.18
C GLU A 49 -22.75 -22.29 -25.42
N PHE A 50 -21.43 -22.18 -25.56
CA PHE A 50 -20.64 -21.14 -24.92
C PHE A 50 -20.06 -20.19 -25.96
N TYR A 51 -20.34 -18.90 -25.82
CA TYR A 51 -19.82 -17.85 -26.68
C TYR A 51 -19.06 -16.80 -25.88
N ILE A 52 -17.96 -16.33 -26.45
CA ILE A 52 -17.18 -15.20 -25.95
C ILE A 52 -17.28 -14.07 -26.96
N TRP A 53 -17.47 -12.84 -26.48
CA TRP A 53 -17.41 -11.64 -27.31
C TRP A 53 -16.39 -10.64 -26.77
N ASP A 54 -15.56 -10.13 -27.68
CA ASP A 54 -14.67 -8.98 -27.47
C ASP A 54 -14.74 -8.06 -28.69
N LEU A 55 -14.33 -6.79 -28.52
CA LEU A 55 -14.46 -5.77 -29.56
C LEU A 55 -13.59 -6.08 -30.79
N ALA A 56 -12.48 -6.81 -30.60
CA ALA A 56 -11.49 -7.08 -31.64
C ALA A 56 -11.86 -8.28 -32.53
N LYS A 57 -12.43 -9.33 -31.94
CA LYS A 57 -12.69 -10.64 -32.59
C LYS A 57 -14.18 -10.89 -32.82
N GLY A 58 -15.06 -10.10 -32.22
CA GLY A 58 -16.50 -10.30 -32.29
C GLY A 58 -16.93 -11.57 -31.54
N LEU A 59 -18.06 -12.15 -31.94
CA LEU A 59 -18.62 -13.33 -31.27
C LEU A 59 -17.89 -14.61 -31.71
N GLN A 60 -17.33 -15.33 -30.74
CA GLN A 60 -16.62 -16.59 -30.94
C GLN A 60 -17.31 -17.72 -30.18
N LYS A 61 -17.57 -18.85 -30.84
CA LYS A 61 -18.00 -20.09 -30.21
C LYS A 61 -16.79 -20.78 -29.57
N VAL A 62 -16.97 -21.25 -28.34
CA VAL A 62 -15.95 -21.92 -27.55
C VAL A 62 -16.32 -23.38 -27.36
N GLU A 63 -15.42 -24.27 -27.76
CA GLU A 63 -15.61 -25.71 -27.67
C GLU A 63 -14.51 -26.35 -26.82
N PRO A 64 -14.85 -27.21 -25.83
CA PRO A 64 -13.85 -27.90 -25.04
C PRO A 64 -13.09 -28.91 -25.89
N THR A 65 -11.77 -28.97 -25.70
CA THR A 65 -10.88 -29.93 -26.35
C THR A 65 -10.57 -31.03 -25.35
N THR A 66 -11.05 -32.26 -25.59
CA THR A 66 -10.89 -33.37 -24.65
C THR A 66 -9.77 -34.32 -25.05
N ARG A 67 -9.02 -34.82 -24.06
CA ARG A 67 -8.06 -35.92 -24.20
C ARG A 67 -8.31 -36.88 -23.05
N ASN A 68 -8.56 -38.16 -23.34
CA ASN A 68 -8.91 -39.19 -22.35
C ASN A 68 -10.09 -38.78 -21.44
N SER A 69 -11.14 -38.18 -22.01
CA SER A 69 -12.32 -37.68 -21.29
C SER A 69 -12.04 -36.57 -20.25
N GLN A 70 -10.83 -36.00 -20.24
CA GLN A 70 -10.50 -34.78 -19.49
C GLN A 70 -10.39 -33.60 -20.44
N ILE A 71 -10.88 -32.44 -20.02
CA ILE A 71 -10.77 -31.20 -20.78
C ILE A 71 -9.31 -30.74 -20.70
N THR A 72 -8.67 -30.60 -21.86
CA THR A 72 -7.26 -30.22 -22.01
C THR A 72 -7.08 -28.78 -22.52
N GLY A 73 -8.17 -28.12 -22.92
CA GLY A 73 -8.16 -26.75 -23.38
C GLY A 73 -9.45 -26.37 -24.09
N PHE A 74 -9.50 -25.18 -24.67
CA PHE A 74 -10.67 -24.65 -25.38
C PHE A 74 -10.29 -24.15 -26.77
N LYS A 75 -11.05 -24.59 -27.79
CA LYS A 75 -10.93 -24.10 -29.16
C LYS A 75 -11.94 -23.00 -29.39
N LYS A 76 -11.48 -21.87 -29.91
CA LYS A 76 -12.31 -20.70 -30.24
C LYS A 76 -12.48 -20.60 -31.76
N SER A 77 -13.71 -20.44 -32.24
CA SER A 77 -14.02 -20.28 -33.66
C SER A 77 -15.06 -19.18 -33.87
N PRO A 78 -15.05 -18.42 -34.98
CA PRO A 78 -16.06 -17.41 -35.24
C PRO A 78 -17.47 -18.01 -35.24
N ALA A 79 -18.43 -17.33 -34.62
CA ALA A 79 -19.82 -17.78 -34.59
C ALA A 79 -20.46 -17.66 -35.98
N ALA A 80 -20.83 -18.79 -36.59
CA ALA A 80 -21.34 -18.83 -37.97
C ALA A 80 -22.68 -18.07 -38.15
N ASN A 81 -23.47 -17.94 -37.09
CA ASN A 81 -24.75 -17.23 -37.02
C ASN A 81 -24.62 -15.74 -36.68
N TYR A 82 -23.40 -15.22 -36.49
CA TYR A 82 -23.17 -13.82 -36.12
C TYR A 82 -22.62 -13.02 -37.31
N LYS A 83 -23.33 -11.94 -37.68
CA LYS A 83 -22.84 -10.94 -38.64
C LYS A 83 -22.91 -9.56 -38.00
N ALA A 84 -21.74 -8.96 -37.75
CA ALA A 84 -21.67 -7.59 -37.29
C ALA A 84 -22.03 -6.63 -38.45
N GLN A 85 -23.17 -5.95 -38.35
CA GLN A 85 -23.53 -4.82 -39.21
C GLN A 85 -23.68 -3.58 -38.33
N GLY A 86 -22.99 -2.49 -38.67
CA GLY A 86 -23.01 -1.25 -37.87
C GLY A 86 -22.09 -1.30 -36.65
N HIS A 87 -22.49 -0.67 -35.55
CA HIS A 87 -21.68 -0.60 -34.33
C HIS A 87 -21.55 -2.01 -33.69
N PRO A 88 -20.33 -2.50 -33.36
CA PRO A 88 -20.13 -3.87 -32.88
C PRO A 88 -20.97 -4.24 -31.64
N VAL A 89 -21.07 -3.32 -30.68
CA VAL A 89 -21.87 -3.49 -29.46
C VAL A 89 -23.37 -3.56 -29.78
N GLU A 90 -23.85 -2.75 -30.73
CA GLU A 90 -25.25 -2.77 -31.14
C GLU A 90 -25.59 -4.11 -31.80
N ALA A 91 -24.71 -4.61 -32.66
CA ALA A 91 -24.86 -5.91 -33.30
C ALA A 91 -24.84 -7.06 -32.29
N LEU A 92 -24.00 -7.00 -31.26
CA LEU A 92 -23.99 -7.97 -30.16
C LEU A 92 -25.32 -7.98 -29.41
N LEU A 93 -25.78 -6.81 -28.93
CA LEU A 93 -26.99 -6.72 -28.11
C LEU A 93 -28.22 -7.20 -28.87
N LYS A 94 -28.38 -6.78 -30.14
CA LYS A 94 -29.45 -7.28 -31.02
C LYS A 94 -29.38 -8.79 -31.25
N HIS A 95 -28.17 -9.35 -31.36
CA HIS A 95 -27.99 -10.79 -31.52
C HIS A 95 -28.39 -11.55 -30.26
N ILE A 96 -27.98 -11.09 -29.07
CA ILE A 96 -28.36 -11.69 -27.79
C ILE A 96 -29.88 -11.65 -27.62
N GLU A 97 -30.51 -10.50 -27.92
CA GLU A 97 -31.96 -10.36 -27.85
C GLU A 97 -32.68 -11.36 -28.79
N ALA A 98 -32.22 -11.48 -30.03
CA ALA A 98 -32.79 -12.42 -31.01
C ALA A 98 -32.63 -13.88 -30.57
N GLU A 99 -31.47 -14.27 -30.05
CA GLU A 99 -31.21 -15.63 -29.52
C GLU A 99 -32.09 -15.92 -28.30
N CYS A 100 -32.31 -14.94 -27.42
CA CYS A 100 -33.22 -15.07 -26.26
C CYS A 100 -34.70 -15.17 -26.65
N GLN A 101 -35.10 -14.57 -27.77
CA GLN A 101 -36.46 -14.66 -28.32
C GLN A 101 -36.68 -15.92 -29.17
N SER A 102 -35.60 -16.55 -29.65
CA SER A 102 -35.67 -17.78 -30.42
C SER A 102 -36.17 -18.94 -29.56
N SER A 103 -36.98 -19.84 -30.14
CA SER A 103 -37.48 -21.04 -29.46
C SER A 103 -36.45 -22.17 -29.39
N SER A 104 -35.15 -21.85 -29.37
CA SER A 104 -34.08 -22.84 -29.36
C SER A 104 -34.11 -23.67 -28.05
N PRO A 105 -34.01 -25.00 -28.13
CA PRO A 105 -33.94 -25.85 -26.94
C PRO A 105 -32.57 -25.79 -26.23
N ASN A 106 -31.55 -25.22 -26.88
CA ASN A 106 -30.19 -25.17 -26.35
C ASN A 106 -30.02 -24.01 -25.36
N ARG A 107 -29.29 -24.27 -24.28
CA ARG A 107 -28.91 -23.24 -23.31
C ARG A 107 -27.66 -22.53 -23.81
N THR A 108 -27.72 -21.21 -23.95
CA THR A 108 -26.57 -20.43 -24.39
C THR A 108 -26.02 -19.56 -23.27
N LEU A 109 -24.69 -19.54 -23.13
CA LEU A 109 -23.98 -18.60 -22.27
C LEU A 109 -23.12 -17.65 -23.09
N PHE A 110 -23.30 -16.37 -22.82
CA PHE A 110 -22.49 -15.30 -23.40
C PHE A 110 -21.54 -14.75 -22.34
N LEU A 111 -20.23 -14.77 -22.60
CA LEU A 111 -19.21 -14.06 -21.83
C LEU A 111 -18.75 -12.82 -22.61
N ILE A 112 -18.97 -11.64 -22.06
CA ILE A 112 -18.79 -10.35 -22.75
C ILE A 112 -17.71 -9.53 -22.03
N LYS A 113 -16.68 -9.05 -22.73
CA LYS A 113 -15.53 -8.34 -22.13
C LYS A 113 -15.59 -6.81 -22.26
N ASP A 114 -15.74 -6.31 -23.48
CA ASP A 114 -15.56 -4.87 -23.77
C ASP A 114 -16.87 -4.07 -23.81
N LEU A 115 -17.88 -4.43 -23.00
CA LEU A 115 -19.22 -3.83 -23.08
C LEU A 115 -19.34 -2.53 -22.28
N TYR A 116 -18.83 -2.53 -21.06
CA TYR A 116 -19.07 -1.46 -20.09
C TYR A 116 -18.56 -0.06 -20.48
N PRO A 117 -17.49 0.12 -21.28
CA PRO A 117 -17.11 1.46 -21.76
C PRO A 117 -18.21 2.16 -22.57
N PHE A 118 -19.18 1.41 -23.10
CA PHE A 118 -20.25 1.94 -23.95
C PHE A 118 -21.58 2.08 -23.22
N VAL A 119 -21.85 1.20 -22.26
CA VAL A 119 -23.13 1.14 -21.52
C VAL A 119 -23.00 1.66 -20.08
N GLY A 120 -21.78 1.89 -19.57
CA GLY A 120 -21.48 2.42 -18.24
C GLY A 120 -20.48 3.59 -18.27
N GLY A 121 -20.01 4.02 -17.09
CA GLY A 121 -19.03 5.11 -16.96
C GLY A 121 -19.63 6.52 -16.91
N ILE A 122 -18.78 7.54 -17.10
CA ILE A 122 -19.14 8.97 -16.89
C ILE A 122 -20.14 9.49 -17.94
N ASN A 123 -20.09 8.98 -19.19
CA ASN A 123 -20.98 9.38 -20.28
C ASN A 123 -21.40 8.16 -21.12
N PRO A 124 -22.34 7.32 -20.63
CA PRO A 124 -22.79 6.14 -21.37
C PRO A 124 -23.63 6.54 -22.59
N ASN A 125 -23.60 5.72 -23.65
CA ASN A 125 -24.45 5.96 -24.83
C ASN A 125 -25.90 5.55 -24.53
N PRO A 126 -26.88 6.48 -24.52
CA PRO A 126 -28.26 6.18 -24.14
C PRO A 126 -28.93 5.10 -25.00
N VAL A 127 -28.56 5.00 -26.28
CA VAL A 127 -29.11 4.00 -27.20
C VAL A 127 -28.61 2.61 -26.83
N LEU A 128 -27.31 2.47 -26.54
CA LEU A 128 -26.71 1.18 -26.17
C LEU A 128 -27.17 0.74 -24.78
N VAL A 129 -27.35 1.68 -23.84
CA VAL A 129 -27.96 1.42 -22.53
C VAL A 129 -29.36 0.84 -22.69
N ARG A 130 -30.19 1.42 -23.57
CA ARG A 130 -31.54 0.90 -23.80
C ARG A 130 -31.54 -0.50 -24.40
N LEU A 131 -30.72 -0.74 -25.42
CA LEU A 131 -30.58 -2.06 -26.03
C LEU A 131 -30.08 -3.12 -25.04
N ALA A 132 -29.20 -2.74 -24.12
CA ALA A 132 -28.72 -3.64 -23.08
C ALA A 132 -29.84 -4.03 -22.10
N ILE A 133 -30.66 -3.06 -21.68
CA ILE A 133 -31.86 -3.32 -20.86
C ILE A 133 -32.80 -4.31 -21.56
N ASP A 134 -33.10 -4.08 -22.84
CA ASP A 134 -34.00 -4.94 -23.61
C ASP A 134 -33.42 -6.36 -23.74
N SER A 135 -32.11 -6.48 -23.99
CA SER A 135 -31.39 -7.77 -24.08
C SER A 135 -31.38 -8.55 -22.75
N TRP A 136 -31.05 -7.91 -21.63
CA TRP A 136 -31.05 -8.57 -20.32
C TRP A 136 -32.47 -8.93 -19.84
N THR A 137 -33.46 -8.11 -20.19
CA THR A 137 -34.86 -8.41 -19.90
C THR A 137 -35.33 -9.63 -20.69
N ALA A 138 -34.92 -9.75 -21.96
CA ALA A 138 -35.16 -10.95 -22.77
C ALA A 138 -34.45 -12.17 -22.16
N ALA A 139 -33.20 -12.01 -21.70
CA ALA A 139 -32.44 -13.08 -21.07
C ALA A 139 -33.14 -13.66 -19.82
N LYS A 140 -33.76 -12.82 -18.98
CA LYS A 140 -34.57 -13.25 -17.81
C LYS A 140 -35.73 -14.19 -18.16
N ARG A 141 -36.28 -14.07 -19.37
CA ARG A 141 -37.40 -14.91 -19.86
C ARG A 141 -36.92 -16.13 -20.65
N SER A 142 -35.62 -16.32 -20.75
CA SER A 142 -35.00 -17.34 -21.61
C SER A 142 -34.11 -18.29 -20.79
N PRO A 143 -33.74 -19.45 -21.34
CA PRO A 143 -32.73 -20.32 -20.75
C PRO A 143 -31.30 -19.79 -20.89
N ASN A 144 -31.10 -18.66 -21.59
CA ASN A 144 -29.79 -18.09 -21.85
C ASN A 144 -29.26 -17.33 -20.63
N ARG A 145 -27.93 -17.29 -20.49
CA ARG A 145 -27.23 -16.62 -19.40
C ARG A 145 -26.14 -15.71 -19.95
N ILE A 146 -25.87 -14.64 -19.23
CA ILE A 146 -24.92 -13.61 -19.64
C ILE A 146 -23.97 -13.35 -18.47
N ILE A 147 -22.68 -13.42 -18.74
CA ILE A 147 -21.61 -12.96 -17.86
C ILE A 147 -20.93 -11.79 -18.54
N ILE A 148 -20.74 -10.69 -17.81
CA ILE A 148 -20.03 -9.51 -18.29
C ILE A 148 -18.78 -9.33 -17.45
N LEU A 149 -17.62 -9.22 -18.06
CA LEU A 149 -16.38 -8.85 -17.39
C LEU A 149 -16.21 -7.34 -17.50
N HIS A 150 -15.78 -6.70 -16.41
CA HIS A 150 -15.44 -5.29 -16.40
C HIS A 150 -14.33 -5.01 -15.38
N ASP A 151 -13.64 -3.88 -15.50
CA ASP A 151 -12.59 -3.45 -14.58
C ASP A 151 -12.98 -2.10 -13.95
N ASN A 152 -13.51 -2.16 -12.72
CA ASN A 152 -13.89 -1.00 -11.91
C ASN A 152 -14.84 0.01 -12.57
N LEU A 153 -15.77 -0.48 -13.39
CA LEU A 153 -16.74 0.41 -14.06
C LEU A 153 -18.00 0.55 -13.21
N ILE A 154 -18.47 1.80 -13.08
CA ILE A 154 -19.70 2.11 -12.35
C ILE A 154 -20.90 1.60 -13.17
N THR A 155 -21.60 0.61 -12.62
CA THR A 155 -22.86 0.11 -13.18
C THR A 155 -23.94 1.20 -13.11
N PRO A 156 -24.56 1.61 -14.23
CA PRO A 156 -25.67 2.56 -14.22
C PRO A 156 -26.83 2.10 -13.34
N ARG A 157 -27.52 3.05 -12.68
CA ARG A 157 -28.73 2.76 -11.89
C ARG A 157 -29.79 1.94 -12.63
N ALA A 158 -29.87 2.11 -13.95
CA ALA A 158 -30.82 1.37 -14.78
C ALA A 158 -30.57 -0.16 -14.78
N PHE A 159 -29.40 -0.62 -14.33
CA PHE A 159 -29.00 -2.02 -14.35
C PHE A 159 -29.06 -2.67 -12.96
N GLU A 160 -29.27 -1.92 -11.87
CA GLU A 160 -29.27 -2.42 -10.49
C GLU A 160 -30.23 -3.61 -10.28
N ASP A 161 -31.41 -3.58 -10.90
CA ASP A 161 -32.41 -4.67 -10.80
C ASP A 161 -32.22 -5.79 -11.84
N LEU A 162 -31.30 -5.61 -12.80
CA LEU A 162 -31.11 -6.51 -13.94
C LEU A 162 -29.80 -7.29 -13.88
N VAL A 163 -28.79 -6.72 -13.23
CA VAL A 163 -27.41 -7.22 -13.20
C VAL A 163 -26.96 -7.33 -11.74
N VAL A 164 -26.52 -8.53 -11.35
CA VAL A 164 -25.80 -8.70 -10.09
C VAL A 164 -24.31 -8.55 -10.37
N ASP A 165 -23.68 -7.61 -9.68
CA ASP A 165 -22.24 -7.35 -9.79
C ASP A 165 -21.50 -8.16 -8.73
N LEU A 166 -20.59 -9.03 -9.18
CA LEU A 166 -19.72 -9.84 -8.33
C LEU A 166 -18.31 -9.28 -8.39
N GLU A 167 -17.65 -9.25 -7.25
CA GLU A 167 -16.22 -8.96 -7.21
C GLU A 167 -15.42 -10.26 -7.45
N ASN A 168 -14.40 -10.19 -8.30
CA ASN A 168 -13.33 -11.17 -8.33
C ASN A 168 -12.22 -10.68 -7.40
N PRO A 169 -12.20 -11.08 -6.12
CA PRO A 169 -11.23 -10.57 -5.17
C PRO A 169 -9.82 -11.00 -5.58
N LEU A 170 -8.84 -10.22 -5.13
CA LEU A 170 -7.43 -10.59 -5.25
C LEU A 170 -7.18 -11.89 -4.45
N PRO A 171 -6.16 -12.69 -4.82
CA PRO A 171 -5.86 -13.94 -4.14
C PRO A 171 -5.67 -13.75 -2.63
N SER A 172 -6.24 -14.65 -1.84
CA SER A 172 -6.01 -14.68 -0.39
C SER A 172 -4.56 -15.08 -0.06
N GLU A 173 -4.14 -15.02 1.21
CA GLU A 173 -2.80 -15.47 1.62
C GLU A 173 -2.57 -16.95 1.30
N VAL A 174 -3.53 -17.82 1.61
CA VAL A 174 -3.47 -19.25 1.30
C VAL A 174 -3.38 -19.50 -0.21
N GLU A 175 -4.12 -18.73 -1.01
CA GLU A 175 -4.04 -18.84 -2.47
C GLU A 175 -2.71 -18.32 -3.00
N THR A 176 -2.22 -17.21 -2.47
CA THR A 176 -0.92 -16.61 -2.82
C THR A 176 0.23 -17.53 -2.46
N GLU A 177 0.16 -18.20 -1.31
CA GLU A 177 1.12 -19.22 -0.90
C GLU A 177 1.10 -20.43 -1.84
N THR A 178 -0.10 -20.87 -2.25
CA THR A 178 -0.24 -21.93 -3.26
C THR A 178 0.36 -21.51 -4.61
N ILE A 179 0.09 -20.28 -5.06
CA ILE A 179 0.64 -19.71 -6.30
C ILE A 179 2.17 -19.68 -6.23
N LEU A 180 2.74 -19.12 -5.15
CA LEU A 180 4.18 -19.05 -4.92
C LEU A 180 4.81 -20.45 -4.93
N SER A 181 4.23 -21.39 -4.19
CA SER A 181 4.72 -22.77 -4.10
C SER A 181 4.70 -23.47 -5.45
N TYR A 182 3.60 -23.33 -6.20
CA TYR A 182 3.48 -23.87 -7.54
C TYR A 182 4.54 -23.28 -8.48
N ARG A 183 4.76 -21.96 -8.43
CA ARG A 183 5.73 -21.28 -9.27
C ARG A 183 7.16 -21.69 -8.96
N ILE A 184 7.52 -21.79 -7.68
CA ILE A 184 8.83 -22.27 -7.24
C ILE A 184 9.10 -23.68 -7.78
N GLN A 185 8.12 -24.59 -7.66
CA GLN A 185 8.25 -25.96 -8.18
C GLN A 185 8.41 -25.98 -9.71
N ALA A 186 7.64 -25.15 -10.43
CA ALA A 186 7.74 -25.04 -11.88
C ALA A 186 9.12 -24.52 -12.33
N LEU A 187 9.63 -23.49 -11.65
CA LEU A 187 10.96 -22.92 -11.88
C LEU A 187 12.07 -23.94 -11.62
N GLN A 188 12.03 -24.64 -10.48
CA GLN A 188 13.00 -25.69 -10.16
C GLN A 188 12.96 -26.84 -11.18
N LYS A 189 11.78 -27.23 -11.65
CA LYS A 189 11.62 -28.25 -12.70
C LYS A 189 12.22 -27.79 -14.04
N SER A 190 11.98 -26.52 -14.42
CA SER A 190 12.56 -25.93 -15.62
C SER A 190 14.09 -25.85 -15.54
N ALA A 191 14.63 -25.42 -14.40
CA ALA A 191 16.05 -25.30 -14.15
C ALA A 191 16.76 -26.68 -14.24
N ARG A 192 16.17 -27.72 -13.63
CA ARG A 192 16.64 -29.12 -13.76
C ARG A 192 16.65 -29.58 -15.23
N GLY A 193 15.62 -29.22 -16.00
CA GLY A 193 15.54 -29.53 -17.43
C GLY A 193 16.61 -28.83 -18.28
N GLN A 194 17.13 -27.70 -17.81
CA GLN A 194 18.20 -26.93 -18.46
C GLN A 194 19.59 -27.20 -17.83
N SER A 195 19.68 -28.11 -16.85
CA SER A 195 20.90 -28.38 -16.08
C SER A 195 21.48 -27.14 -15.39
N VAL A 196 20.62 -26.20 -15.01
CA VAL A 196 20.97 -25.00 -14.23
C VAL A 196 20.49 -25.19 -12.79
N GLU A 197 21.31 -24.79 -11.82
CA GLU A 197 20.92 -24.79 -10.41
C GLU A 197 20.10 -23.54 -10.08
N PHE A 198 18.97 -23.72 -9.41
CA PHE A 198 18.10 -22.62 -8.98
C PHE A 198 17.87 -22.70 -7.46
N PRO A 199 18.74 -22.05 -6.67
CA PRO A 199 18.62 -22.07 -5.22
C PRO A 199 17.46 -21.18 -4.76
N VAL A 200 16.71 -21.69 -3.78
CA VAL A 200 15.65 -20.96 -3.07
C VAL A 200 16.09 -20.85 -1.61
N GLU A 201 16.62 -19.68 -1.26
CA GLU A 201 17.20 -19.35 0.04
C GLU A 201 16.20 -18.56 0.89
N LEU A 202 15.01 -19.12 1.07
CA LEU A 202 13.95 -18.53 1.89
C LEU A 202 13.75 -19.38 3.15
N ASP A 203 14.06 -18.82 4.32
CA ASP A 203 13.65 -19.41 5.59
C ASP A 203 12.13 -19.26 5.79
N ALA A 204 11.57 -19.93 6.81
CA ALA A 204 10.12 -19.88 7.05
C ALA A 204 9.58 -18.44 7.24
N LYS A 205 10.40 -17.55 7.82
CA LYS A 205 10.05 -16.15 8.03
C LYS A 205 10.02 -15.37 6.72
N ASN A 206 11.06 -15.47 5.89
CA ASN A 206 11.15 -14.76 4.62
C ASN A 206 10.19 -15.34 3.57
N HIS A 207 9.87 -16.64 3.64
CA HIS A 207 8.79 -17.21 2.85
C HIS A 207 7.46 -16.50 3.12
N LYS A 208 7.07 -16.36 4.40
CA LYS A 208 5.86 -15.60 4.79
C LYS A 208 5.93 -14.13 4.37
N ARG A 209 7.09 -13.47 4.54
CA ARG A 209 7.27 -12.06 4.10
C ARG A 209 7.13 -11.91 2.58
N LEU A 210 7.58 -12.89 1.80
CA LEU A 210 7.42 -12.88 0.35
C LEU A 210 5.95 -13.08 -0.06
N VAL A 211 5.23 -14.00 0.59
CA VAL A 211 3.78 -14.15 0.40
C VAL A 211 3.08 -12.80 0.70
N ARG A 212 3.44 -12.13 1.80
CA ARG A 212 2.90 -10.79 2.14
C ARG A 212 3.21 -9.72 1.11
N ALA A 213 4.40 -9.71 0.54
CA ALA A 213 4.77 -8.75 -0.49
C ALA A 213 3.94 -8.93 -1.77
N LEU A 214 3.55 -10.18 -2.08
CA LEU A 214 2.72 -10.55 -3.22
C LEU A 214 1.22 -10.35 -2.99
N LEU A 215 0.75 -10.29 -1.74
CA LEU A 215 -0.64 -9.96 -1.41
C LEU A 215 -1.06 -8.63 -2.04
N GLY A 216 -2.32 -8.52 -2.45
CA GLY A 216 -2.81 -7.33 -3.16
C GLY A 216 -2.36 -7.23 -4.62
N MET A 217 -1.76 -8.29 -5.18
CA MET A 217 -1.50 -8.44 -6.61
C MET A 217 -2.44 -9.46 -7.24
N THR A 218 -2.64 -9.38 -8.55
CA THR A 218 -3.28 -10.47 -9.30
C THR A 218 -2.35 -11.67 -9.41
N GLN A 219 -2.89 -12.86 -9.65
CA GLN A 219 -2.09 -14.07 -9.84
C GLN A 219 -1.08 -13.91 -10.97
N GLU A 220 -1.49 -13.35 -12.11
CA GLU A 220 -0.61 -13.15 -13.28
C GLU A 220 0.54 -12.20 -12.94
N ALA A 221 0.25 -11.13 -12.17
CA ALA A 221 1.28 -10.19 -11.75
C ALA A 221 2.25 -10.81 -10.76
N ALA A 222 1.77 -11.65 -9.83
CA ALA A 222 2.62 -12.40 -8.92
C ALA A 222 3.54 -13.37 -9.69
N ASP A 223 2.98 -14.12 -10.64
CA ASP A 223 3.72 -15.06 -11.49
C ASP A 223 4.80 -14.35 -12.32
N ASP A 224 4.48 -13.23 -12.97
CA ASP A 224 5.41 -12.43 -13.77
C ASP A 224 6.57 -11.89 -12.93
N ILE A 225 6.28 -11.40 -11.72
CA ILE A 225 7.30 -10.83 -10.84
C ILE A 225 8.22 -11.93 -10.30
N ILE A 226 7.67 -13.06 -9.85
CA ILE A 226 8.48 -14.19 -9.38
C ILE A 226 9.37 -14.68 -10.53
N GLN A 227 8.83 -14.78 -11.74
CA GLN A 227 9.59 -15.15 -12.93
C GLN A 227 10.70 -14.14 -13.23
N TYR A 228 10.40 -12.85 -13.18
CA TYR A 228 11.38 -11.79 -13.41
C TYR A 228 12.54 -11.87 -12.40
N CYS A 229 12.24 -12.04 -11.11
CA CYS A 229 13.25 -12.18 -10.07
C CYS A 229 14.10 -13.45 -10.29
N ALA A 230 13.45 -14.57 -10.61
CA ALA A 230 14.13 -15.83 -10.87
C ALA A 230 15.09 -15.75 -12.06
N VAL A 231 14.70 -15.09 -13.16
CA VAL A 231 15.55 -14.93 -14.36
C VAL A 231 16.67 -13.91 -14.12
N THR A 232 16.39 -12.82 -13.42
CA THR A 232 17.35 -11.72 -13.23
C THR A 232 18.44 -12.07 -12.23
N HIS A 233 18.08 -12.74 -11.12
CA HIS A 233 18.99 -13.05 -10.03
C HIS A 233 19.46 -14.50 -10.00
N GLY A 234 18.81 -15.39 -10.77
CA GLY A 234 19.12 -16.82 -10.77
C GLY A 234 18.77 -17.55 -9.47
N ARG A 235 18.16 -16.87 -8.50
CA ARG A 235 17.81 -17.37 -7.17
C ARG A 235 16.61 -16.62 -6.58
N LEU A 236 16.04 -17.15 -5.52
CA LEU A 236 15.04 -16.46 -4.68
C LEU A 236 15.57 -16.34 -3.26
N ASP A 237 15.77 -15.11 -2.79
CA ASP A 237 16.29 -14.74 -1.45
C ASP A 237 15.51 -13.52 -0.90
N GLU A 238 15.95 -12.96 0.24
CA GLU A 238 15.33 -11.76 0.84
C GLU A 238 15.26 -10.54 -0.12
N THR A 239 16.19 -10.42 -1.06
CA THR A 239 16.20 -9.31 -2.04
C THR A 239 14.97 -9.37 -2.96
N THR A 240 14.39 -10.55 -3.15
CA THR A 240 13.16 -10.73 -3.93
C THR A 240 11.99 -9.95 -3.30
N ILE A 241 11.91 -9.90 -1.97
CA ILE A 241 10.86 -9.16 -1.25
C ILE A 241 10.98 -7.66 -1.56
N GLU A 242 12.21 -7.13 -1.57
CA GLU A 242 12.46 -5.73 -1.91
C GLU A 242 12.07 -5.42 -3.36
N VAL A 243 12.41 -6.30 -4.31
CA VAL A 243 12.06 -6.14 -5.73
C VAL A 243 10.54 -6.19 -5.94
N VAL A 244 9.84 -7.14 -5.31
CA VAL A 244 8.36 -7.23 -5.37
C VAL A 244 7.73 -5.93 -4.87
N ASN A 245 8.17 -5.43 -3.71
CA ASN A 245 7.67 -4.18 -3.15
C ASN A 245 7.97 -2.96 -4.05
N GLN A 246 9.13 -2.93 -4.71
CA GLN A 246 9.47 -1.88 -5.67
C GLN A 246 8.61 -1.94 -6.94
N LEU A 247 8.35 -3.14 -7.47
CA LEU A 247 7.51 -3.31 -8.66
C LEU A 247 6.03 -3.03 -8.35
N LYS A 248 5.54 -3.42 -7.17
CA LYS A 248 4.22 -3.02 -6.65
C LYS A 248 4.11 -1.51 -6.63
N THR A 249 5.07 -0.86 -5.97
CA THR A 249 5.19 0.60 -5.92
C THR A 249 5.13 1.23 -7.31
N ARG A 250 5.92 0.76 -8.28
CA ARG A 250 5.91 1.30 -9.66
C ARG A 250 4.59 1.08 -10.40
N LYS A 251 4.00 -0.12 -10.31
CA LYS A 251 2.75 -0.47 -10.99
C LYS A 251 1.59 0.43 -10.53
N TYR A 252 1.54 0.71 -9.24
CA TYR A 252 0.49 1.52 -8.64
C TYR A 252 0.83 3.03 -8.63
N ALA A 253 2.11 3.43 -8.75
CA ALA A 253 2.50 4.84 -8.92
C ALA A 253 1.85 5.50 -10.15
N ILE A 254 1.55 4.72 -11.19
CA ILE A 254 0.82 5.17 -12.40
C ILE A 254 -0.59 5.71 -12.06
N ARG A 255 -1.16 5.31 -10.92
CA ARG A 255 -2.46 5.79 -10.42
C ARG A 255 -2.36 7.07 -9.57
N GLY A 256 -1.24 7.81 -9.64
CA GLY A 256 -1.05 9.05 -8.88
C GLY A 256 -0.70 8.85 -7.39
N ILE A 257 -0.39 7.62 -7.00
CA ILE A 257 -0.05 7.22 -5.63
C ILE A 257 1.44 7.47 -5.40
N GLU A 258 1.78 8.21 -4.35
CA GLU A 258 3.17 8.45 -3.97
C GLU A 258 3.64 7.38 -2.98
N TYR A 259 4.91 6.98 -3.09
CA TYR A 259 5.51 5.99 -2.22
C TYR A 259 6.65 6.58 -1.44
N ALA A 260 6.75 6.18 -0.16
CA ALA A 260 7.89 6.60 0.63
C ALA A 260 9.11 5.80 0.17
N PRO A 261 10.26 6.46 -0.09
CA PRO A 261 11.49 5.74 -0.35
C PRO A 261 11.89 4.93 0.90
N ALA A 262 12.64 3.86 0.67
CA ALA A 262 13.29 3.12 1.76
C ALA A 262 14.12 4.07 2.64
N PRO A 263 14.22 3.80 3.95
CA PRO A 263 15.07 4.58 4.84
C PRO A 263 16.53 4.45 4.39
N ASP A 264 17.21 5.59 4.37
CA ASP A 264 18.62 5.72 4.03
C ASP A 264 19.55 5.40 5.21
N VAL A 265 19.04 5.59 6.43
CA VAL A 265 19.69 5.24 7.69
C VAL A 265 18.69 4.62 8.66
N GLU A 266 19.19 3.83 9.62
CA GLU A 266 18.34 3.34 10.71
C GLU A 266 18.01 4.45 11.71
N VAL A 267 16.79 4.41 12.25
CA VAL A 267 16.40 5.29 13.36
C VAL A 267 17.09 4.83 14.66
N GLN A 268 17.59 5.78 15.46
CA GLN A 268 18.29 5.50 16.73
C GLN A 268 17.67 6.27 17.89
N GLY A 269 17.95 5.82 19.13
CA GLY A 269 17.49 6.51 20.34
C GLY A 269 16.02 6.35 20.71
N LEU A 270 15.27 5.47 20.04
CA LEU A 270 13.83 5.24 20.28
C LEU A 270 13.51 3.79 20.71
N PRO A 271 14.06 3.32 21.86
CA PRO A 271 13.97 1.91 22.25
C PRO A 271 12.53 1.43 22.50
N PHE A 272 11.69 2.22 23.17
CA PHE A 272 10.31 1.82 23.49
C PHE A 272 9.44 1.73 22.23
N LEU A 273 9.68 2.62 21.27
CA LEU A 273 9.00 2.57 19.98
C LEU A 273 9.43 1.35 19.16
N LYS A 274 10.74 1.02 19.13
CA LYS A 274 11.28 -0.17 18.47
C LYS A 274 10.72 -1.45 19.10
N GLU A 275 10.76 -1.56 20.43
CA GLU A 275 10.22 -2.72 21.16
C GLU A 275 8.74 -2.95 20.87
N TRP A 276 7.95 -1.87 20.86
CA TRP A 276 6.55 -1.95 20.48
C TRP A 276 6.36 -2.39 19.03
N ALA A 277 7.13 -1.86 18.09
CA ALA A 277 7.06 -2.24 16.68
C ALA A 277 7.35 -3.74 16.48
N THR A 278 8.34 -4.28 17.19
CA THR A 278 8.62 -5.72 17.23
C THR A 278 7.46 -6.51 17.83
N THR A 279 6.89 -6.03 18.94
CA THR A 279 5.77 -6.68 19.64
C THR A 279 4.51 -6.78 18.79
N ILE A 280 4.21 -5.77 17.96
CA ILE A 280 3.02 -5.81 17.09
C ILE A 280 3.23 -6.55 15.78
N THR A 281 4.47 -6.92 15.44
CA THR A 281 4.77 -7.59 14.16
C THR A 281 3.92 -8.86 13.93
N PRO A 282 3.72 -9.75 14.92
CA PRO A 282 2.85 -10.92 14.77
C PRO A 282 1.36 -10.57 14.59
N LEU A 283 0.95 -9.35 14.95
CA LEU A 283 -0.44 -8.88 14.78
C LEU A 283 -0.70 -8.34 13.36
N LEU A 284 0.35 -8.14 12.57
CA LEU A 284 0.24 -7.76 11.16
C LEU A 284 -0.04 -8.98 10.27
N GLU A 285 0.00 -10.18 10.84
CA GLU A 285 -0.23 -11.44 10.15
C GLU A 285 -1.74 -11.79 10.16
N PRO A 286 -2.33 -12.26 9.05
CA PRO A 286 -3.73 -12.68 9.01
C PRO A 286 -4.08 -13.77 10.04
N GLU A 287 -3.12 -14.62 10.42
CA GLU A 287 -3.30 -15.67 11.42
C GLU A 287 -3.74 -15.12 12.79
N ALA A 288 -3.35 -13.89 13.14
CA ALA A 288 -3.82 -13.23 14.37
C ALA A 288 -5.35 -13.06 14.37
N GLN A 289 -5.92 -12.71 13.22
CA GLN A 289 -7.37 -12.60 13.04
C GLN A 289 -8.02 -13.98 12.93
N GLU A 290 -7.44 -14.93 12.20
CA GLU A 290 -8.04 -16.25 11.96
C GLU A 290 -8.07 -17.14 13.23
N LEU A 291 -6.96 -17.18 13.98
CA LEU A 291 -6.82 -18.06 15.14
C LEU A 291 -7.37 -17.45 16.43
N TYR A 292 -7.24 -16.13 16.58
CA TYR A 292 -7.54 -15.44 17.85
C TYR A 292 -8.57 -14.31 17.71
N ASN A 293 -9.11 -14.05 16.52
CA ASN A 293 -9.99 -12.90 16.25
C ASN A 293 -9.36 -11.55 16.64
N ILE A 294 -8.04 -11.45 16.58
CA ILE A 294 -7.33 -10.19 16.86
C ILE A 294 -7.28 -9.37 15.57
N PRO A 295 -7.90 -8.17 15.54
CA PRO A 295 -7.93 -7.35 14.34
C PRO A 295 -6.57 -6.78 14.01
N PHE A 296 -6.34 -6.58 12.71
CA PHE A 296 -5.16 -5.91 12.20
C PHE A 296 -5.00 -4.53 12.88
N PRO A 297 -3.80 -4.19 13.40
CA PRO A 297 -3.57 -2.92 14.10
C PRO A 297 -3.95 -1.70 13.25
N LYS A 298 -4.76 -0.80 13.83
CA LYS A 298 -5.28 0.35 13.08
C LYS A 298 -4.20 1.39 12.76
N GLY A 299 -3.23 1.61 13.64
CA GLY A 299 -2.20 2.60 13.33
C GLY A 299 -1.55 3.23 14.54
N ALA A 300 -0.56 4.08 14.27
CA ALA A 300 0.10 4.88 15.27
C ALA A 300 0.24 6.34 14.84
N LEU A 301 0.06 7.24 15.81
CA LEU A 301 0.38 8.66 15.68
C LEU A 301 1.71 8.93 16.40
N ILE A 302 2.68 9.50 15.70
CA ILE A 302 4.00 9.86 16.23
C ILE A 302 4.08 11.39 16.33
N VAL A 303 4.04 11.90 17.55
CA VAL A 303 4.07 13.32 17.88
C VAL A 303 5.45 13.70 18.40
N GLY A 304 5.93 14.90 18.09
CA GLY A 304 7.16 15.43 18.67
C GLY A 304 7.70 16.56 17.83
N VAL A 305 8.74 17.22 18.33
CA VAL A 305 9.33 18.36 17.62
C VAL A 305 9.97 17.96 16.28
N GLY A 306 10.17 18.91 15.38
CA GLY A 306 10.75 18.66 14.06
C GLY A 306 12.15 18.02 14.15
N GLY A 307 12.52 17.19 13.17
CA GLY A 307 13.90 16.66 13.09
C GLY A 307 14.27 15.54 14.07
N THR A 308 13.36 15.06 14.92
CA THR A 308 13.60 13.94 15.86
C THR A 308 13.46 12.54 15.25
N GLY A 309 13.24 12.45 13.93
CA GLY A 309 13.18 11.15 13.23
C GLY A 309 11.80 10.50 13.18
N LYS A 310 10.71 11.25 13.34
CA LYS A 310 9.32 10.73 13.27
C LYS A 310 9.03 10.04 11.92
N SER A 311 9.21 10.75 10.80
CA SER A 311 8.98 10.22 9.45
C SER A 311 9.99 9.11 9.10
N LEU A 312 11.23 9.21 9.59
CA LEU A 312 12.24 8.16 9.44
C LEU A 312 11.84 6.87 10.18
N SER A 313 11.25 6.98 11.37
CA SER A 313 10.79 5.83 12.15
C SER A 313 9.75 5.02 11.38
N VAL A 314 8.79 5.70 10.74
CA VAL A 314 7.77 5.04 9.91
C VAL A 314 8.43 4.24 8.77
N LYS A 315 9.38 4.85 8.05
CA LYS A 315 10.10 4.18 6.95
C LYS A 315 10.92 2.99 7.43
N CYS A 316 11.59 3.10 8.60
CA CYS A 316 12.33 2.00 9.21
C CYS A 316 11.43 0.82 9.57
N PHE A 317 10.31 1.06 10.25
CA PHE A 317 9.38 -0.01 10.61
C PHE A 317 8.70 -0.63 9.41
N ALA A 318 8.40 0.16 8.38
CA ALA A 318 7.90 -0.36 7.12
C ALA A 318 8.85 -1.38 6.48
N LYS A 319 10.15 -1.04 6.43
CA LYS A 319 11.19 -1.93 5.93
C LYS A 319 11.27 -3.22 6.76
N GLU A 320 11.26 -3.09 8.09
CA GLU A 320 11.30 -4.22 9.02
C GLU A 320 10.09 -5.15 8.86
N TRP A 321 8.89 -4.58 8.75
CA TRP A 321 7.64 -5.33 8.51
C TRP A 321 7.51 -5.85 7.07
N GLY A 322 8.33 -5.39 6.14
CA GLY A 322 8.26 -5.74 4.72
C GLY A 322 7.01 -5.18 4.03
N LEU A 323 6.42 -4.11 4.55
CA LEU A 323 5.19 -3.51 4.02
C LEU A 323 5.50 -2.30 3.14
N PRO A 324 4.83 -2.14 1.99
CA PRO A 324 4.95 -0.93 1.17
C PRO A 324 4.35 0.27 1.90
N VAL A 325 4.93 1.45 1.68
CA VAL A 325 4.47 2.72 2.28
C VAL A 325 3.88 3.62 1.21
N ILE A 326 2.58 3.87 1.33
CA ILE A 326 1.83 4.80 0.50
C ILE A 326 1.78 6.15 1.22
N VAL A 327 2.23 7.21 0.57
CA VAL A 327 2.24 8.57 1.11
C VAL A 327 0.96 9.27 0.69
N LEU A 328 0.21 9.77 1.68
CA LEU A 328 -0.91 10.65 1.44
C LEU A 328 -0.41 12.09 1.32
N ASP A 329 -0.14 12.54 0.10
CA ASP A 329 0.35 13.90 -0.17
C ASP A 329 -0.78 14.93 -0.05
N THR A 330 -0.71 15.71 1.02
CA THR A 330 -1.67 16.79 1.32
C THR A 330 -1.76 17.85 0.22
N GLY A 331 -0.66 18.12 -0.49
CA GLY A 331 -0.61 19.10 -1.57
C GLY A 331 -1.36 18.64 -2.82
N LYS A 332 -1.35 17.34 -3.12
CA LYS A 332 -2.11 16.73 -4.24
C LYS A 332 -3.58 16.51 -3.92
N LEU A 333 -3.93 16.38 -2.65
CA LEU A 333 -5.32 16.28 -2.23
C LEU A 333 -6.08 17.59 -2.46
N MET A 334 -5.43 18.74 -2.27
CA MET A 334 -6.10 20.03 -2.37
C MET A 334 -6.23 20.47 -3.84
N THR A 335 -7.47 20.53 -4.31
CA THR A 335 -7.83 21.06 -5.64
C THR A 335 -8.73 22.29 -5.51
N LYS A 336 -8.71 23.15 -6.54
CA LYS A 336 -9.60 24.32 -6.61
C LYS A 336 -11.04 23.96 -7.00
N ASP A 337 -11.24 22.74 -7.49
CA ASP A 337 -12.53 22.27 -7.97
C ASP A 337 -13.40 21.78 -6.81
N LEU A 338 -14.66 22.21 -6.77
CA LEU A 338 -15.63 21.77 -5.76
C LEU A 338 -15.81 20.24 -5.85
N GLY A 339 -15.40 19.52 -4.80
CA GLY A 339 -15.50 18.06 -4.70
C GLY A 339 -14.30 17.28 -5.25
N GLY A 340 -13.37 17.93 -5.95
CA GLY A 340 -12.17 17.27 -6.47
C GLY A 340 -11.27 16.71 -5.37
N SER A 341 -11.12 17.46 -4.28
CA SER A 341 -10.29 17.05 -3.14
C SER A 341 -10.84 15.82 -2.40
N GLU A 342 -12.17 15.70 -2.32
CA GLU A 342 -12.84 14.56 -1.71
C GLU A 342 -12.75 13.31 -2.59
N SER A 343 -12.80 13.47 -3.91
CA SER A 343 -12.53 12.39 -4.87
C SER A 343 -11.09 11.90 -4.74
N ASN A 344 -10.11 12.81 -4.75
CA ASN A 344 -8.70 12.46 -4.63
C ASN A 344 -8.40 11.69 -3.33
N LEU A 345 -9.01 12.09 -2.22
CA LEU A 345 -8.87 11.37 -0.95
C LEU A 345 -9.49 9.98 -1.02
N ARG A 346 -10.66 9.83 -1.65
CA ARG A 346 -11.31 8.53 -1.85
C ARG A 346 -10.46 7.63 -2.73
N ASP A 347 -9.90 8.16 -3.82
CA ASP A 347 -9.07 7.41 -4.76
C ASP A 347 -7.76 6.97 -4.09
N ALA A 348 -7.14 7.84 -3.28
CA ALA A 348 -5.94 7.51 -2.50
C ALA A 348 -6.21 6.44 -1.44
N ILE A 349 -7.37 6.47 -0.79
CA ILE A 349 -7.80 5.45 0.17
C ILE A 349 -8.08 4.12 -0.53
N ALA A 350 -8.87 4.12 -1.62
CA ALA A 350 -9.18 2.92 -2.39
C ALA A 350 -7.92 2.26 -2.95
N ALA A 351 -6.95 3.08 -3.36
CA ALA A 351 -5.61 2.64 -3.72
C ALA A 351 -4.88 1.94 -2.57
N ALA A 352 -4.90 2.51 -1.36
CA ALA A 352 -4.29 1.89 -0.20
C ALA A 352 -4.97 0.56 0.17
N GLU A 353 -6.29 0.49 0.12
CA GLU A 353 -7.03 -0.76 0.37
C GLU A 353 -6.70 -1.84 -0.67
N SER A 354 -6.61 -1.46 -1.95
CA SER A 354 -6.23 -2.38 -3.04
C SER A 354 -4.80 -2.92 -2.89
N MET A 355 -3.94 -2.22 -2.15
CA MET A 355 -2.54 -2.58 -1.92
C MET A 355 -2.29 -3.30 -0.60
N ALA A 356 -3.34 -3.50 0.22
CA ALA A 356 -3.21 -4.17 1.49
C ALA A 356 -2.53 -5.56 1.34
N PRO A 357 -1.65 -5.96 2.29
CA PRO A 357 -1.25 -5.21 3.48
C PRO A 357 -0.25 -4.09 3.14
N CYS A 358 -0.46 -2.89 3.69
CA CYS A 358 0.41 -1.74 3.46
C CYS A 358 0.35 -0.73 4.62
N ILE A 359 1.27 0.24 4.60
CA ILE A 359 1.23 1.42 5.47
C ILE A 359 0.70 2.61 4.67
N LEU A 360 -0.37 3.25 5.15
CA LEU A 360 -0.77 4.58 4.71
C LEU A 360 -0.08 5.61 5.60
N PHE A 361 0.93 6.28 5.07
CA PHE A 361 1.71 7.29 5.74
C PHE A 361 1.15 8.69 5.51
N ILE A 362 0.82 9.37 6.61
CA ILE A 362 0.34 10.75 6.64
C ILE A 362 1.38 11.60 7.36
N ASP A 363 2.20 12.32 6.61
CA ASP A 363 3.19 13.22 7.21
C ASP A 363 2.54 14.55 7.62
N GLU A 364 2.93 15.07 8.78
CA GLU A 364 2.45 16.36 9.31
C GLU A 364 0.91 16.47 9.30
N MET A 365 0.25 15.45 9.85
CA MET A 365 -1.21 15.34 9.91
C MET A 365 -1.87 16.56 10.59
N ASP A 366 -1.15 17.23 11.49
CA ASP A 366 -1.58 18.47 12.14
C ASP A 366 -1.71 19.66 11.17
N LYS A 367 -1.03 19.61 10.01
CA LYS A 367 -1.18 20.57 8.92
C LYS A 367 -2.31 20.20 7.95
N MET A 368 -2.55 18.90 7.74
CA MET A 368 -3.63 18.43 6.86
C MET A 368 -5.02 18.70 7.44
N PHE A 369 -5.15 18.54 8.76
CA PHE A 369 -6.39 18.74 9.48
C PHE A 369 -6.19 19.78 10.57
N PRO A 370 -6.12 21.07 10.20
CA PRO A 370 -6.10 22.11 11.22
C PRO A 370 -7.34 21.90 12.09
N GLY A 371 -7.14 21.83 13.41
CA GLY A 371 -8.24 21.88 14.36
C GLY A 371 -9.13 23.10 14.09
N SER A 372 -10.29 23.16 14.72
CA SER A 372 -11.37 24.14 14.49
C SER A 372 -10.99 25.64 14.53
N SER A 373 -9.72 26.00 14.64
CA SER A 373 -9.17 27.36 14.78
C SER A 373 -8.50 27.95 13.52
N GLY A 374 -8.60 27.34 12.32
CA GLY A 374 -7.90 27.85 11.12
C GLY A 374 -8.72 27.88 9.83
N ASN A 375 -9.10 29.11 9.44
CA ASN A 375 -9.56 29.61 8.13
C ASN A 375 -10.93 29.15 7.56
N GLU A 376 -11.88 30.09 7.63
CA GLU A 376 -13.18 30.10 6.90
C GLU A 376 -13.05 30.09 5.36
N THR A 377 -11.84 30.03 4.80
CA THR A 377 -11.59 30.24 3.36
C THR A 377 -11.88 29.03 2.47
N ASP A 378 -11.98 27.81 3.01
CA ASP A 378 -12.10 26.56 2.22
C ASP A 378 -13.53 25.97 2.15
N GLY A 379 -14.55 26.69 2.64
CA GLY A 379 -15.95 26.29 2.52
C GLY A 379 -16.30 24.93 3.18
N GLY A 380 -15.53 24.53 4.20
CA GLY A 380 -15.72 23.28 4.94
C GLY A 380 -15.17 22.01 4.27
N THR A 381 -14.45 22.12 3.15
CA THR A 381 -13.88 20.97 2.42
C THR A 381 -12.95 20.13 3.30
N SER A 382 -12.03 20.76 4.02
CA SER A 382 -11.10 20.08 4.93
C SER A 382 -11.80 19.33 6.06
N GLN A 383 -12.93 19.86 6.57
CA GLN A 383 -13.74 19.17 7.58
C GLN A 383 -14.47 17.96 7.00
N ARG A 384 -15.00 18.05 5.77
CA ARG A 384 -15.65 16.92 5.08
C ARG A 384 -14.65 15.81 4.76
N MET A 385 -13.48 16.16 4.23
CA MET A 385 -12.37 15.23 4.01
C MET A 385 -11.95 14.53 5.31
N PHE A 386 -11.79 15.29 6.40
CA PHE A 386 -11.48 14.71 7.71
C PHE A 386 -12.57 13.77 8.21
N GLY A 387 -13.84 14.16 8.06
CA GLY A 387 -14.98 13.31 8.43
C GLY A 387 -15.00 11.99 7.65
N TYR A 388 -14.74 12.05 6.34
CA TYR A 388 -14.63 10.86 5.49
C TYR A 388 -13.46 9.97 5.92
N PHE A 389 -12.25 10.55 6.07
CA PHE A 389 -11.07 9.83 6.53
C PHE A 389 -11.31 9.17 7.89
N LEU A 390 -11.91 9.89 8.84
CA LEU A 390 -12.17 9.38 10.18
C LEU A 390 -13.19 8.23 10.18
N LYS A 391 -14.20 8.30 9.32
CA LYS A 391 -15.18 7.21 9.13
C LYS A 391 -14.49 5.98 8.55
N TRP A 392 -13.76 6.15 7.45
CA TRP A 392 -12.97 5.08 6.84
C TRP A 392 -11.97 4.46 7.83
N PHE A 393 -11.23 5.29 8.58
CA PHE A 393 -10.27 4.87 9.58
C PHE A 393 -10.90 4.01 10.69
N GLN A 394 -12.21 4.12 10.92
CA GLN A 394 -12.92 3.29 11.89
C GLN A 394 -13.44 2.00 11.30
N GLU A 395 -14.06 2.08 10.13
CA GLU A 395 -14.89 1.03 9.53
C GLU A 395 -14.11 0.11 8.59
N ARG A 396 -12.89 0.47 8.17
CA ARG A 396 -12.13 -0.34 7.22
C ARG A 396 -11.86 -1.76 7.74
N SER A 397 -12.03 -2.72 6.84
CA SER A 397 -11.67 -4.14 7.03
C SER A 397 -10.31 -4.47 6.43
N ALA A 398 -9.84 -3.69 5.45
CA ALA A 398 -8.56 -3.90 4.79
C ALA A 398 -7.38 -3.73 5.77
N SER A 399 -6.35 -4.58 5.60
CA SER A 399 -5.10 -4.58 6.39
C SER A 399 -4.19 -3.39 6.08
N VAL A 400 -4.71 -2.18 6.26
CA VAL A 400 -4.00 -0.91 6.06
C VAL A 400 -3.62 -0.34 7.42
N PHE A 401 -2.32 -0.24 7.69
CA PHE A 401 -1.81 0.38 8.91
C PHE A 401 -1.65 1.89 8.68
N VAL A 402 -2.33 2.74 9.46
CA VAL A 402 -2.13 4.20 9.33
C VAL A 402 -0.99 4.65 10.22
N ALA A 403 0.10 5.10 9.60
CA ALA A 403 1.18 5.79 10.29
C ALA A 403 1.02 7.29 10.07
N ALA A 404 0.82 8.05 11.14
CA ALA A 404 0.70 9.49 11.07
C ALA A 404 1.81 10.16 11.89
N THR A 405 2.33 11.29 11.42
CA THR A 405 3.22 12.15 12.21
C THR A 405 2.54 13.47 12.50
N ALA A 406 2.90 14.10 13.60
CA ALA A 406 2.50 15.47 13.90
C ALA A 406 3.59 16.18 14.68
N ASN A 407 3.68 17.50 14.52
CA ASN A 407 4.55 18.30 15.38
C ASN A 407 3.84 18.66 16.69
N ARG A 408 2.52 18.89 16.62
CA ARG A 408 1.72 19.30 17.77
C ARG A 408 0.43 18.48 17.91
N PRO A 409 0.02 18.10 19.13
CA PRO A 409 -1.22 17.36 19.36
C PRO A 409 -2.46 18.26 19.48
N TRP A 410 -2.28 19.57 19.72
CA TRP A 410 -3.34 20.48 20.16
C TRP A 410 -4.50 20.66 19.16
N GLY A 411 -4.24 20.44 17.86
CA GLY A 411 -5.26 20.54 16.81
C GLY A 411 -6.15 19.30 16.69
N PHE A 412 -5.77 18.18 17.30
CA PHE A 412 -6.51 16.93 17.17
C PHE A 412 -7.64 16.85 18.18
N LYS A 413 -8.81 16.45 17.69
CA LYS A 413 -9.93 16.09 18.57
C LYS A 413 -9.57 14.85 19.40
N PRO A 414 -9.92 14.79 20.70
CA PRO A 414 -9.61 13.63 21.55
C PRO A 414 -10.11 12.29 20.99
N GLU A 415 -11.22 12.29 20.25
CA GLU A 415 -11.77 11.10 19.60
C GLU A 415 -10.84 10.55 18.53
N LEU A 416 -10.06 11.39 17.84
CA LEU A 416 -9.08 10.93 16.86
C LEU A 416 -7.92 10.22 17.56
N LEU A 417 -7.37 10.83 18.62
CA LEU A 417 -6.24 10.28 19.37
C LEU A 417 -6.57 8.88 19.93
N ARG A 418 -7.79 8.69 20.42
CA ARG A 418 -8.27 7.39 20.95
C ARG A 418 -8.47 6.31 19.88
N ARG A 419 -8.52 6.67 18.59
CA ARG A 419 -8.71 5.70 17.49
C ARG A 419 -7.40 5.11 17.00
N PHE A 420 -6.28 5.77 17.24
CA PHE A 420 -4.97 5.18 17.00
C PHE A 420 -4.72 4.08 18.04
N SER A 421 -4.11 2.98 17.60
CA SER A 421 -3.72 1.89 18.50
C SER A 421 -2.66 2.37 19.51
N ARG A 422 -1.79 3.28 19.08
CA ARG A 422 -0.84 3.98 19.95
C ARG A 422 -0.64 5.44 19.51
N VAL A 423 -0.49 6.31 20.50
CA VAL A 423 0.02 7.67 20.32
C VAL A 423 1.37 7.75 21.02
N TRP A 424 2.42 8.06 20.26
CA TRP A 424 3.79 8.15 20.72
C TRP A 424 4.25 9.60 20.76
N TYR A 425 5.00 9.96 21.79
CA TYR A 425 5.78 11.18 21.84
C TYR A 425 7.26 10.87 21.68
N VAL A 426 7.88 11.51 20.72
CA VAL A 426 9.32 11.43 20.44
C VAL A 426 10.00 12.64 21.10
N PRO A 427 10.71 12.43 22.23
CA PRO A 427 11.43 13.52 22.89
C PRO A 427 12.67 13.93 22.11
N LEU A 428 13.34 14.99 22.59
CA LEU A 428 14.71 15.28 22.18
C LEU A 428 15.62 14.10 22.59
N PRO A 429 16.59 13.72 21.73
CA PRO A 429 17.48 12.61 22.02
C PRO A 429 18.39 12.97 23.21
N ASN A 430 18.53 12.04 24.15
CA ASN A 430 19.51 12.15 25.23
C ASN A 430 20.95 11.90 24.71
N THR A 431 21.96 12.08 25.56
CA THR A 431 23.38 11.88 25.18
C THR A 431 23.64 10.52 24.51
N GLU A 432 23.09 9.44 25.07
CA GLU A 432 23.29 8.08 24.57
C GLU A 432 22.65 7.88 23.18
N ALA A 433 21.44 8.42 22.99
CA ALA A 433 20.76 8.47 21.69
C ALA A 433 21.55 9.30 20.66
N ARG A 434 22.09 10.47 21.07
CA ARG A 434 22.92 11.31 20.20
C ARG A 434 24.19 10.60 19.76
N GLU A 435 24.82 9.83 20.63
CA GLU A 435 25.98 9.01 20.30
C GLU A 435 25.65 7.99 19.18
N GLN A 436 24.52 7.29 19.30
CA GLN A 436 24.04 6.36 18.28
C GLN A 436 23.72 7.07 16.96
N ILE A 437 23.09 8.26 17.02
CA ILE A 437 22.78 9.07 15.85
C ILE A 437 24.08 9.49 15.15
N TRP A 438 25.06 10.04 15.88
CA TRP A 438 26.37 10.41 15.34
C TRP A 438 27.04 9.23 14.63
N ARG A 439 27.06 8.05 15.25
CA ARG A 439 27.64 6.84 14.67
C ARG A 439 27.02 6.51 13.32
N VAL A 440 25.69 6.50 13.22
CA VAL A 440 24.97 6.16 11.99
C VAL A 440 25.17 7.24 10.91
N GLN A 441 25.16 8.53 11.27
CA GLN A 441 25.39 9.62 10.31
C GLN A 441 26.83 9.61 9.78
N LEU A 442 27.83 9.41 10.63
CA LEU A 442 29.23 9.30 10.21
C LEU A 442 29.41 8.12 9.25
N GLN A 443 28.83 6.96 9.56
CA GLN A 443 28.88 5.79 8.68
C GLN A 443 28.21 6.06 7.32
N TYR A 444 27.05 6.71 7.31
CA TYR A 444 26.34 7.07 6.08
C TYR A 444 27.20 7.94 5.15
N TYR A 445 27.90 8.94 5.70
CA TYR A 445 28.81 9.81 4.96
C TYR A 445 30.24 9.25 4.82
N LYS A 446 30.47 7.98 5.18
CA LYS A 446 31.76 7.28 5.11
C LYS A 446 32.87 8.00 5.89
N LEU A 447 32.52 8.66 6.98
CA LEU A 447 33.45 9.30 7.92
C LEU A 447 33.78 8.32 9.04
N SER A 448 35.01 8.36 9.53
CA SER A 448 35.48 7.50 10.63
C SER A 448 36.08 8.36 11.73
N LEU A 449 35.55 8.20 12.95
CA LEU A 449 36.05 8.86 14.16
C LEU A 449 36.21 7.81 15.26
N SER A 450 37.06 8.10 16.24
CA SER A 450 37.20 7.22 17.40
C SER A 450 35.93 7.23 18.25
N GLN A 451 35.69 6.16 19.00
CA GLN A 451 34.55 6.10 19.91
C GLN A 451 34.61 7.25 20.95
N ALA A 452 35.80 7.66 21.39
CA ALA A 452 35.98 8.78 22.30
C ALA A 452 35.55 10.12 21.67
N ASP A 453 35.85 10.32 20.38
CA ASP A 453 35.40 11.51 19.63
C ASP A 453 33.88 11.54 19.49
N ILE A 454 33.25 10.40 19.19
CA ILE A 454 31.78 10.30 19.08
C ILE A 454 31.12 10.63 20.42
N SER A 455 31.63 10.12 21.54
CA SER A 455 31.11 10.46 22.87
C SER A 455 31.31 11.95 23.19
N ARG A 456 32.43 12.56 22.79
CA ARG A 456 32.66 14.01 22.93
C ARG A 456 31.65 14.83 22.11
N LEU A 457 31.36 14.42 20.87
CA LEU A 457 30.33 15.04 20.03
C LEU A 457 28.94 14.90 20.64
N ALA A 458 28.60 13.74 21.21
CA ALA A 458 27.30 13.49 21.85
C ALA A 458 27.04 14.40 23.06
N ILE A 459 28.08 14.66 23.87
CA ILE A 459 28.03 15.60 25.00
C ILE A 459 27.88 17.04 24.50
N ALA A 460 28.70 17.44 23.51
CA ALA A 460 28.69 18.81 22.99
C ALA A 460 27.42 19.16 22.19
N SER A 461 26.70 18.16 21.67
CA SER A 461 25.46 18.33 20.90
C SER A 461 24.19 18.28 21.77
N ALA A 462 24.28 18.73 23.04
CA ALA A 462 23.14 18.75 23.95
C ALA A 462 21.91 19.45 23.35
N GLY A 463 20.78 18.75 23.36
CA GLY A 463 19.49 19.15 22.79
C GLY A 463 19.44 19.26 21.26
N PHE A 464 20.45 18.74 20.55
CA PHE A 464 20.38 18.63 19.10
C PHE A 464 19.42 17.53 18.68
N THR A 465 18.72 17.75 17.58
CA THR A 465 17.91 16.73 16.92
C THR A 465 18.74 15.90 15.93
N GLY A 466 18.19 14.76 15.51
CA GLY A 466 18.85 13.93 14.49
C GLY A 466 19.07 14.67 13.16
N ALA A 467 18.15 15.57 12.80
CA ALA A 467 18.30 16.42 11.62
C ALA A 467 19.47 17.40 11.75
N GLU A 468 19.68 18.02 12.91
CA GLU A 468 20.80 18.93 13.14
C GLU A 468 22.15 18.19 13.07
N ILE A 469 22.25 17.02 13.72
CA ILE A 469 23.44 16.17 13.64
C ILE A 469 23.74 15.76 12.19
N ARG A 470 22.70 15.37 11.43
CA ARG A 470 22.83 15.02 10.01
C ARG A 470 23.34 16.20 9.18
N ASN A 471 22.75 17.38 9.35
CA ASN A 471 23.13 18.59 8.60
C ASN A 471 24.59 18.98 8.87
N ILE A 472 25.05 18.86 10.12
CA ILE A 472 26.45 19.13 10.48
C ILE A 472 27.37 18.13 9.78
N THR A 473 27.03 16.84 9.86
CA THR A 473 27.84 15.78 9.25
C THR A 473 27.93 15.95 7.73
N GLU A 474 26.80 16.25 7.07
CA GLU A 474 26.72 16.51 5.64
C GLU A 474 27.54 17.73 5.22
N SER A 475 27.43 18.82 5.98
CA SER A 475 28.17 20.06 5.71
C SER A 475 29.68 19.83 5.80
N CYS A 476 30.15 19.14 6.85
CA CYS A 476 31.56 18.81 7.01
C CYS A 476 32.05 17.86 5.91
N ALA A 477 31.28 16.83 5.57
CA ALA A 477 31.62 15.91 4.47
C ALA A 477 31.74 16.65 3.13
N SER A 478 30.81 17.58 2.87
CA SER A 478 30.79 18.39 1.65
C SER A 478 31.99 19.32 1.56
N ILE A 479 32.36 20.00 2.66
CA ILE A 479 33.54 20.86 2.73
C ILE A 479 34.81 20.04 2.53
N ALA A 480 34.94 18.90 3.21
CA ALA A 480 36.09 18.02 3.08
C ALA A 480 36.25 17.50 1.64
N TYR A 481 35.16 17.11 0.99
CA TYR A 481 35.15 16.72 -0.42
C TYR A 481 35.58 17.87 -1.34
N ALA A 482 35.02 19.07 -1.16
CA ALA A 482 35.36 20.26 -1.95
C ALA A 482 36.84 20.67 -1.81
N GLN A 483 37.45 20.42 -0.65
CA GLN A 483 38.87 20.66 -0.38
C GLN A 483 39.78 19.50 -0.81
N GLN A 484 39.26 18.51 -1.56
CA GLN A 484 40.00 17.33 -2.00
C GLN A 484 40.54 16.45 -0.86
N ARG A 485 39.87 16.48 0.30
CA ARG A 485 40.14 15.66 1.48
C ARG A 485 38.96 14.70 1.78
N PRO A 486 38.54 13.85 0.83
CA PRO A 486 37.36 13.01 1.03
C PRO A 486 37.56 12.12 2.26
N THR A 487 36.49 11.92 3.04
CA THR A 487 36.47 11.09 4.26
C THR A 487 37.34 11.56 5.44
N GLN A 488 38.10 12.65 5.28
CA GLN A 488 38.97 13.20 6.31
C GLN A 488 38.32 14.42 6.96
N VAL A 489 37.51 14.15 7.99
CA VAL A 489 36.87 15.17 8.84
C VAL A 489 37.37 15.02 10.26
N THR A 490 37.72 16.12 10.92
CA THR A 490 38.16 16.10 12.33
C THR A 490 37.01 16.38 13.29
N THR A 491 37.15 15.94 14.54
CA THR A 491 36.19 16.22 15.62
C THR A 491 35.98 17.72 15.81
N GLU A 492 37.03 18.53 15.71
CA GLU A 492 36.97 19.99 15.86
C GLU A 492 36.22 20.68 14.72
N GLU A 493 36.31 20.16 13.49
CA GLU A 493 35.51 20.66 12.35
C GLU A 493 34.00 20.46 12.61
N LEU A 494 33.60 19.30 13.14
CA LEU A 494 32.21 18.99 13.50
C LEU A 494 31.71 19.83 14.68
N LEU A 495 32.52 19.97 15.74
CA LEU A 495 32.19 20.80 16.91
C LEU A 495 32.00 22.27 16.54
N ARG A 496 32.86 22.80 15.65
CA ARG A 496 32.76 24.19 15.18
C ARG A 496 31.46 24.46 14.44
N GLN A 497 31.01 23.53 13.60
CA GLN A 497 29.72 23.64 12.91
C GLN A 497 28.53 23.50 13.86
N GLY A 498 28.67 22.69 14.91
CA GLY A 498 27.69 22.54 15.98
C GLY A 498 27.61 23.73 16.95
N SER A 499 28.34 24.82 16.74
CA SER A 499 28.30 25.99 17.63
C SER A 499 27.08 26.90 17.40
N ILE A 500 26.28 26.65 16.35
CA ILE A 500 25.08 27.43 16.04
C ILE A 500 23.88 26.86 16.80
N LYS A 501 23.26 27.70 17.64
CA LYS A 501 22.10 27.31 18.45
C LYS A 501 20.92 26.89 17.57
N PRO A 502 20.36 25.68 17.76
CA PRO A 502 19.21 25.24 16.98
C PRO A 502 17.94 26.06 17.25
N PRO A 503 17.04 26.20 16.26
CA PRO A 503 15.79 26.95 16.41
C PRO A 503 14.87 26.44 17.53
N GLN A 504 14.96 25.16 17.88
CA GLN A 504 14.05 24.51 18.83
C GLN A 504 14.26 24.99 20.27
N PHE A 505 15.47 25.45 20.59
CA PHE A 505 15.78 26.09 21.86
C PHE A 505 15.14 27.47 22.01
N ILE A 506 14.50 28.01 20.98
CA ILE A 506 13.74 29.27 21.06
C ILE A 506 12.37 29.03 21.72
N ASN A 507 11.85 27.79 21.73
CA ASN A 507 10.50 27.50 22.23
C ASN A 507 10.47 26.41 23.33
N SER A 508 11.16 26.66 24.44
CA SER A 508 11.20 25.76 25.61
C SER A 508 9.82 25.49 26.23
N GLN A 509 8.89 26.45 26.14
CA GLN A 509 7.53 26.31 26.66
C GLN A 509 6.72 25.24 25.92
N GLU A 510 6.86 25.16 24.59
CA GLU A 510 6.17 24.14 23.79
C GLU A 510 6.66 22.74 24.14
N LEU A 511 7.97 22.57 24.35
CA LEU A 511 8.55 21.29 24.74
C LEU A 511 8.02 20.86 26.11
N GLU A 512 7.95 21.79 27.07
CA GLU A 512 7.35 21.52 28.39
C GLU A 512 5.89 21.12 28.30
N ALA A 513 5.10 21.82 27.48
CA ALA A 513 3.71 21.49 27.26
C ALA A 513 3.55 20.08 26.65
N LEU A 514 4.36 19.71 25.66
CA LEU A 514 4.35 18.37 25.06
C LEU A 514 4.70 17.28 26.08
N GLU A 515 5.71 17.50 26.90
CA GLU A 515 6.09 16.52 27.91
C GLU A 515 5.03 16.38 29.01
N GLU A 516 4.40 17.48 29.43
CA GLU A 516 3.30 17.44 30.39
C GLU A 516 2.07 16.73 29.82
N TRP A 517 1.78 16.95 28.54
CA TRP A 517 0.74 16.24 27.81
C TRP A 517 0.95 14.71 27.85
N VAL A 518 2.18 14.25 27.67
CA VAL A 518 2.49 12.81 27.76
C VAL A 518 2.36 12.30 29.19
N ARG A 519 2.82 13.07 30.19
CA ARG A 519 2.70 12.71 31.62
C ARG A 519 1.25 12.63 32.09
N SER A 520 0.36 13.42 31.50
CA SER A 520 -1.08 13.31 31.76
C SER A 520 -1.70 11.99 31.26
N GLY A 521 -0.93 11.13 30.58
CA GLY A 521 -1.36 9.80 30.14
C GLY A 521 -2.02 9.79 28.76
N GLN A 522 -1.98 10.90 28.03
CA GLN A 522 -2.60 11.02 26.70
C GLN A 522 -1.73 10.42 25.58
N ALA A 523 -0.46 10.14 25.84
CA ALA A 523 0.48 9.52 24.90
C ALA A 523 1.53 8.70 25.63
N HIS A 524 2.34 7.94 24.88
CA HIS A 524 3.41 7.09 25.38
C HIS A 524 4.77 7.66 24.99
N TRP A 525 5.76 7.57 25.87
CA TRP A 525 7.13 7.96 25.57
C TRP A 525 7.76 6.98 24.58
N ALA A 526 8.31 7.46 23.46
CA ALA A 526 9.04 6.63 22.48
C ALA A 526 10.46 6.26 22.94
N ALA A 527 10.99 7.00 23.93
CA ALA A 527 12.31 6.86 24.51
C ALA A 527 12.26 7.24 26.00
N PRO A 528 13.28 6.91 26.82
CA PRO A 528 13.33 7.31 28.24
C PRO A 528 13.10 8.81 28.42
N ASP A 529 12.41 9.19 29.51
CA ASP A 529 12.24 10.63 29.84
C ASP A 529 13.65 11.25 29.99
N PRO A 530 13.98 12.30 29.22
CA PRO A 530 15.29 12.94 29.29
C PRO A 530 15.67 13.39 30.71
N ARG A 531 14.69 13.62 31.59
CA ARG A 531 14.90 14.07 32.98
C ARG A 531 15.24 12.92 33.95
N THR A 532 15.04 11.67 33.54
CA THR A 532 15.35 10.49 34.35
C THR A 532 16.69 9.83 33.97
N SER A 533 17.51 10.50 33.15
CA SER A 533 18.78 9.91 32.67
C SER A 533 19.80 9.69 33.79
N THR A 534 20.62 8.65 33.64
CA THR A 534 21.61 8.13 34.61
C THR A 534 22.88 8.98 34.75
N HIS A 535 23.00 10.11 34.04
CA HIS A 535 24.08 11.08 34.18
C HIS A 535 23.58 12.36 34.87
N PRO A 536 23.53 12.39 36.22
CA PRO A 536 22.96 13.51 36.99
C PRO A 536 23.76 14.82 36.92
N GLU A 537 25.02 14.81 36.44
CA GLU A 537 25.90 15.98 36.46
C GLU A 537 25.64 16.98 35.33
N VAL A 538 24.95 16.57 34.26
CA VAL A 538 24.47 17.47 33.20
C VAL A 538 23.05 17.02 32.87
N THR A 539 22.05 17.58 33.57
CA THR A 539 20.70 17.45 33.03
C THR A 539 20.68 18.14 31.67
N ASP A 540 20.24 17.46 30.61
CA ASP A 540 20.25 18.00 29.24
C ASP A 540 19.47 19.35 29.12
N ARG A 541 18.66 19.72 30.13
CA ARG A 541 18.02 21.03 30.29
C ARG A 541 18.85 22.10 30.99
N GLN A 542 19.85 21.76 31.82
CA GLN A 542 20.72 22.71 32.52
C GLN A 542 21.83 23.29 31.64
N VAL A 543 21.95 22.84 30.38
CA VAL A 543 22.80 23.50 29.38
C VAL A 543 22.17 24.84 29.00
N SER A 544 22.39 25.82 29.87
CA SER A 544 22.24 27.23 29.56
C SER A 544 23.27 27.56 28.48
N TRP A 545 22.79 27.77 27.25
CA TRP A 545 23.59 28.32 26.16
C TRP A 545 24.17 29.71 26.48
N GLU A 546 23.73 30.34 27.59
CA GLU A 546 24.28 31.59 28.11
C GLU A 546 25.44 31.38 29.11
N ARG A 547 25.65 30.16 29.65
CA ARG A 547 26.67 29.90 30.70
C ARG A 547 27.69 28.81 30.38
N ASN A 548 27.51 28.00 29.33
CA ASN A 548 28.42 26.88 29.01
C ASN A 548 29.27 27.07 27.75
N ILE A 549 29.55 28.31 27.35
CA ILE A 549 30.70 28.58 26.47
C ILE A 549 31.85 29.08 27.35
N ILE A 550 32.51 28.16 28.06
CA ILE A 550 33.87 28.44 28.54
C ILE A 550 34.78 28.09 27.36
N PHE A 551 35.17 29.10 26.59
CA PHE A 551 36.35 28.98 25.75
C PHE A 551 37.54 28.73 26.68
N PRO A 552 38.45 27.78 26.40
CA PRO A 552 39.77 27.85 27.01
C PRO A 552 40.36 29.18 26.57
N ASP A 553 40.77 30.01 27.54
CA ASP A 553 41.46 31.26 27.26
C ASP A 553 42.62 30.97 26.30
N SER A 554 42.75 31.81 25.26
CA SER A 554 43.78 31.73 24.24
C SER A 554 45.19 32.04 24.76
N SER A 555 45.45 31.85 26.06
CA SER A 555 46.74 32.01 26.73
C SER A 555 47.48 30.69 26.95
N ASP A 556 46.85 29.54 26.76
CA ASP A 556 47.47 28.23 27.03
C ASP A 556 48.06 27.52 25.79
N PHE A 557 48.19 28.24 24.67
CA PHE A 557 49.02 27.83 23.54
C PHE A 557 50.14 28.85 23.33
N ASN A 558 51.23 28.65 24.07
CA ASN A 558 52.57 29.14 23.72
C ASN A 558 53.52 27.95 23.60
#